data_AF-N8ZLF6-F1
#
_entry.id   AF-N8ZLF6-F1
#
_cell.length_a   1.000
_cell.length_b   1.000
_cell.length_c   1.000
_cell.angle_alpha   90.00
_cell.angle_beta   90.00
_cell.angle_gamma   90.00
#
_symmetry.space_group_name_H-M   'P 1'
#
loop_
_entity.id
_entity.type
_entity.pdbx_description
1 polymer ?
#
loop_
_entity_poly.entity_id
_entity_poly.type
_entity_poly.pdbx_seq_one_letter_code
_entity_poly.pdbx_strand_id
1 'polypeptide(L)' 'MYNLDDSLKMQGTWSVSDDGKTRTINAYDGNGKLLFTRVVEIVTLNSQEFSYRVAGQNGQYTDIIHKPTDHTEPKS' A
#
# COMPACT_ATOMS: atom_id res chain seq x y z
N MET A 1 4.19 -5.22 -5.57
CA MET A 1 2.80 -4.75 -5.79
C MET A 1 2.56 -4.72 -7.28
N TYR A 2 1.47 -5.33 -7.73
CA TYR A 2 1.10 -5.45 -9.13
C TYR A 2 -0.21 -4.73 -9.38
N ASN A 3 -0.42 -4.33 -10.64
CA ASN A 3 -1.72 -3.91 -11.13
C ASN A 3 -2.58 -5.15 -11.46
N LEU A 4 -3.87 -4.95 -11.76
CA LEU A 4 -4.79 -6.03 -12.15
C LEU A 4 -4.54 -6.60 -13.55
N ASP A 5 -3.57 -6.04 -14.28
CA ASP A 5 -3.10 -6.54 -15.57
C ASP A 5 -1.72 -7.22 -15.46
N ASP A 6 -1.35 -7.64 -14.25
CA ASP A 6 -0.07 -8.24 -13.89
C ASP A 6 1.17 -7.36 -14.10
N SER A 7 1.04 -6.11 -14.54
CA SER A 7 2.18 -5.22 -14.65
C SER A 7 2.74 -4.84 -13.26
N LEU A 8 4.07 -4.89 -13.12
CA LEU A 8 4.73 -4.49 -11.88
C LEU A 8 4.50 -3.00 -11.62
N LYS A 9 3.82 -2.69 -10.51
CA LYS A 9 3.59 -1.32 -10.08
C LYS A 9 4.75 -0.78 -9.24
N MET A 10 5.24 -1.60 -8.30
CA MET A 10 6.26 -1.22 -7.33
C MET A 10 6.80 -2.45 -6.61
N GLN A 11 8.08 -2.42 -6.22
CA GLN A 11 8.70 -3.43 -5.38
C GLN A 11 9.31 -2.83 -4.11
N GLY A 12 9.43 -3.64 -3.07
CA GLY A 12 10.08 -3.25 -1.83
C GLY A 12 9.51 -3.90 -0.59
N THR A 13 9.70 -3.25 0.55
CA THR A 13 9.28 -3.75 1.86
C THR A 13 8.08 -2.99 2.39
N TRP A 14 7.30 -3.63 3.25
CA TRP A 14 6.18 -3.02 3.93
C TRP A 14 6.09 -3.50 5.37
N SER A 15 5.47 -2.70 6.22
CA SER A 15 5.14 -3.06 7.60
C SER A 15 3.88 -2.35 8.07
N VAL A 16 3.27 -2.90 9.12
CA VAL A 16 2.22 -2.24 9.92
C VAL A 16 2.82 -1.98 11.30
N SER A 17 2.53 -0.82 11.90
CA SER A 17 2.98 -0.52 13.26
C SER A 17 2.37 -1.47 14.28
N ASP A 18 3.04 -1.66 15.42
CA ASP A 18 2.59 -2.59 16.46
C ASP A 18 1.19 -2.27 17.01
N ASP A 19 0.80 -0.99 16.97
CA ASP A 19 -0.54 -0.53 17.37
C ASP A 19 -1.59 -0.64 16.25
N GLY A 20 -1.21 -1.12 15.07
CA GLY A 20 -2.08 -1.31 13.91
C GLY A 20 -2.53 -0.01 13.23
N LYS A 21 -2.00 1.16 13.61
CA LYS A 21 -2.51 2.46 13.12
C LYS A 21 -1.85 2.96 11.86
N THR A 22 -0.65 2.48 11.52
CA THR A 22 0.07 2.99 10.35
C THR A 22 0.61 1.86 9.49
N ARG A 23 0.62 2.10 8.17
CA ARG A 23 1.33 1.26 7.20
C ARG A 23 2.51 2.03 6.66
N THR A 24 3.68 1.40 6.67
CA THR A 24 4.89 1.89 6.00
C THR A 24 5.16 1.08 4.74
N ILE A 25 5.51 1.77 3.66
CA ILE A 25 6.03 1.17 2.42
C ILE A 25 7.37 1.84 2.11
N ASN A 26 8.39 1.03 1.87
CA ASN A 26 9.67 1.45 1.30
C ASN A 26 9.76 0.90 -0.13
N ALA A 27 9.73 1.79 -1.12
CA ALA A 27 9.86 1.42 -2.52
C ALA A 27 11.32 1.41 -2.95
N TYR A 28 11.76 0.36 -3.63
CA TYR A 28 13.13 0.24 -4.12
C TYR A 28 13.18 0.07 -5.64
N ASP A 29 14.26 0.51 -6.26
CA ASP A 29 14.55 0.22 -7.67
C ASP A 29 15.07 -1.22 -7.87
N GLY A 30 15.36 -1.58 -9.12
CA GLY A 30 15.89 -2.91 -9.49
C GLY A 30 17.26 -3.24 -8.88
N ASN A 31 18.00 -2.24 -8.39
CA ASN A 31 19.31 -2.41 -7.75
C ASN A 31 19.22 -2.36 -6.22
N GLY A 32 18.01 -2.28 -5.65
CA GLY A 32 17.79 -2.18 -4.20
C GLY A 32 18.00 -0.78 -3.63
N LYS A 33 18.06 0.28 -4.44
CA LYS A 33 18.12 1.67 -3.96
C LYS A 33 16.73 2.14 -3.54
N LEU A 34 16.63 2.74 -2.35
CA LEU A 34 15.39 3.35 -1.87
C LEU A 34 14.98 4.51 -2.79
N LEU A 35 13.77 4.44 -3.34
CA LEU A 35 13.17 5.49 -4.16
C LEU A 35 12.34 6.44 -3.29
N PHE A 36 11.50 5.90 -2.42
CA PHE A 36 10.71 6.66 -1.47
C PHE A 36 10.20 5.81 -0.30
N THR A 37 9.86 6.47 0.79
CA THR A 37 9.11 5.91 1.91
C THR A 37 7.75 6.59 1.99
N ARG A 38 6.69 5.80 2.16
CA ARG A 38 5.34 6.30 2.39
C ARG A 38 4.77 5.68 3.67
N VAL A 39 4.47 6.55 4.63
CA VAL A 39 3.75 6.21 5.86
C VAL A 39 2.33 6.77 5.75
N VAL A 40 1.33 5.96 6.02
CA VAL A 40 -0.09 6.35 5.98
C VAL A 40 -0.82 5.86 7.22
N GLU A 41 -1.83 6.60 7.63
CA GLU A 41 -2.77 6.17 8.68
C GLU A 41 -3.75 5.14 8.09
N ILE A 42 -3.91 4.04 8.83
CA ILE A 42 -4.88 2.97 8.55
C ILE A 42 -6.23 3.41 9.10
N VAL A 43 -7.27 3.29 8.27
CA VAL A 43 -8.65 3.62 8.63
C VAL A 43 -9.42 2.34 8.99
N THR A 44 -9.30 1.30 8.17
CA THR A 44 -9.89 -0.03 8.41
C THR A 44 -8.84 -1.12 8.20
N LEU A 45 -8.80 -2.10 9.10
CA LEU A 45 -7.99 -3.30 8.96
C LEU A 45 -8.77 -4.52 9.46
N ASN A 46 -9.34 -5.29 8.53
CA ASN A 46 -9.99 -6.57 8.78
C ASN A 46 -9.92 -7.48 7.53
N SER A 47 -10.54 -8.66 7.57
CA SER A 47 -10.49 -9.63 6.47
C SER A 47 -11.20 -9.18 5.19
N GLN A 48 -12.15 -8.25 5.28
CA GLN A 48 -12.98 -7.80 4.16
C GLN A 48 -12.50 -6.47 3.57
N GLU A 49 -11.78 -5.67 4.36
CA GLU A 49 -11.32 -4.35 3.96
C GLU A 49 -9.98 -4.01 4.62
N PHE A 50 -9.08 -3.51 3.79
CA PHE A 50 -7.95 -2.71 4.24
C PHE A 50 -8.06 -1.32 3.62
N SER A 51 -8.16 -0.28 4.43
CA SER A 51 -8.20 1.10 3.95
C SER A 51 -7.23 2.00 4.71
N TYR A 52 -6.73 3.00 4.00
CA TYR A 52 -5.81 4.00 4.55
C TYR A 52 -6.10 5.36 3.93
N ARG A 53 -5.68 6.42 4.60
CA ARG A 53 -5.91 7.79 4.12
C ARG A 53 -4.66 8.49 3.64
N VAL A 54 -4.85 9.36 2.65
CA VAL A 54 -3.82 10.22 2.09
C VAL A 54 -4.29 11.67 2.22
N ALA A 55 -3.45 12.53 2.80
CA ALA A 55 -3.72 13.96 2.88
C ALA A 55 -3.54 14.61 1.49
N GLY A 56 -4.54 15.35 1.04
CA GLY A 56 -4.48 16.25 -0.10
C GLY A 56 -3.91 17.62 0.27
N GLN A 57 -3.66 18.46 -0.74
CA GLN A 57 -3.06 19.79 -0.55
C GLN A 57 -3.89 20.74 0.34
N ASN A 58 -5.21 20.55 0.38
CA ASN A 58 -6.14 21.41 1.12
C ASN A 58 -6.50 20.85 2.52
N GLY A 59 -5.74 19.89 3.04
CA GLY A 59 -6.05 19.23 4.31
C GLY A 59 -7.24 18.27 4.26
N GLN A 60 -7.83 18.06 3.08
CA GLN A 60 -8.82 16.99 2.87
C GLN A 60 -8.12 15.64 2.81
N TYR A 61 -8.76 14.60 3.34
CA TYR A 61 -8.29 13.23 3.22
C TYR A 61 -9.02 12.51 2.09
N THR A 62 -8.26 11.71 1.35
CA THR A 62 -8.80 10.71 0.43
C THR A 62 -8.48 9.33 0.99
N ASP A 63 -9.53 8.53 1.21
CA ASP A 63 -9.39 7.15 1.66
C ASP A 63 -9.22 6.23 0.44
N ILE A 64 -8.21 5.36 0.50
CA ILE A 64 -7.95 4.33 -0.49
C ILE A 64 -8.41 3.00 0.09
N ILE A 65 -9.37 2.37 -0.57
CA ILE A 65 -10.02 1.16 -0.10
C ILE A 65 -9.52 -0.03 -0.91
N HIS A 66 -8.97 -1.03 -0.22
CA HIS A 66 -8.64 -2.34 -0.76
C HIS A 66 -9.65 -3.36 -0.28
N LYS A 67 -10.14 -4.16 -1.22
CA LYS A 67 -11.00 -5.32 -0.97
C LYS A 67 -10.32 -6.58 -1.49
N PRO A 68 -10.62 -7.75 -0.92
CA PRO A 68 -10.25 -9.03 -1.52
C PRO A 68 -10.69 -9.11 -2.98
N THR A 69 -9.92 -9.83 -3.79
CA THR A 69 -10.18 -10.04 -5.21
C THR A 69 -9.93 -11.49 -5.56
N ASP A 70 -10.69 -12.00 -6.54
CA ASP A 70 -10.49 -13.34 -7.12
C ASP A 70 -9.44 -13.31 -8.26
N HIS A 71 -8.81 -12.15 -8.50
CA HIS A 71 -7.68 -12.04 -9.41
C HIS A 71 -6.56 -12.98 -8.98
N THR A 72 -6.10 -13.81 -9.91
CA THR A 72 -5.04 -14.79 -9.63
C THR A 72 -3.74 -14.08 -9.24
N GLU A 73 -2.95 -14.67 -8.34
CA GLU A 73 -1.67 -14.09 -7.98
C GLU A 73 -0.76 -13.96 -9.22
N PRO A 74 -0.18 -12.78 -9.48
CA PRO A 74 0.74 -12.57 -10.60
C PRO A 74 1.94 -13.52 -10.50
N LYS A 75 2.34 -14.11 -11.63
CA LYS A 75 3.50 -15.02 -11.67
C LYS A 75 4.80 -14.20 -11.74
N SER A 76 5.69 -14.42 -10.78
CA SER A 76 7.04 -13.82 -10.72
C SER A 76 8.08 -14.59 -11.51
#